data_AF-A0A3B4T543-F1
#
_entry.id   AF-A0A3B4T543-F1
#
_cell.length_a   1.000
_cell.length_b   1.000
_cell.length_c   1.000
_cell.angle_alpha   90.00
_cell.angle_beta   90.00
_cell.angle_gamma   90.00
#
_symmetry.space_group_name_H-M   'P 1'
#
loop_
_entity.id
_entity.type
_entity.pdbx_description
1 polymer ?
#
loop_
_entity_poly.entity_id
_entity_poly.type
_entity_poly.pdbx_seq_one_letter_code
_entity_poly.pdbx_strand_id
1 'polypeptide(L)'
;MSNSSLLVNVEDWIAENQNAFVPPVCNKLMHFFQLNVMFVGGPNTRKDYHIEEGEELFYQLKGDMCLKVIENGKHKDVHIREGEMFLLPARIPHSPQRQANTVGLVVERRRLLTETDCLRYYVDNTIDILFEKWFYCENLGTQLVPIIKEFMASKQCKTGKPDPNDVFREPPFQMNTMNMMSPFSFKDWLDKQRPSLASGRPVDMFGAQFETEAMVFGPGLTETTTPQSDVWIWQLEGSSRVTMNEQEFTLSAGDSLLIPEQSQYQWQRDERTVALFVVQNPERKRP
;
A
#
# COMPACT_ATOMS: atom_id res chain seq x y z
N MET A 1 14.89 12.37 8.74
CA MET A 1 14.14 11.33 9.46
C MET A 1 13.12 12.06 10.32
N SER A 2 11.82 11.85 10.08
CA SER A 2 10.79 12.47 10.92
C SER A 2 10.85 11.85 12.31
N ASN A 3 10.70 12.67 13.35
CA ASN A 3 10.65 12.29 14.77
C ASN A 3 9.32 11.54 15.12
N SER A 4 8.80 10.72 14.20
CA SER A 4 7.54 10.00 14.39
C SER A 4 7.77 8.78 15.26
N SER A 5 6.92 8.60 16.28
CA SER A 5 6.89 7.39 17.10
C SER A 5 6.74 6.15 16.21
N LEU A 6 7.46 5.08 16.54
CA LEU A 6 7.31 3.78 15.89
C LEU A 6 6.04 3.07 16.34
N LEU A 7 5.64 3.27 17.60
CA LEU A 7 4.39 2.75 18.19
C LEU A 7 3.31 3.82 18.10
N VAL A 8 2.20 3.49 17.44
CA VAL A 8 1.10 4.42 17.15
C VAL A 8 -0.24 3.67 17.21
N ASN A 9 -1.19 4.18 17.98
CA ASN A 9 -2.57 3.72 17.87
C ASN A 9 -3.21 4.23 16.58
N VAL A 10 -3.68 3.33 15.72
CA VAL A 10 -4.12 3.66 14.37
C VAL A 10 -5.35 4.55 14.37
N GLU A 11 -6.33 4.26 15.23
CA GLU A 11 -7.59 5.03 15.28
C GLU A 11 -7.34 6.44 15.83
N ASP A 12 -6.57 6.56 16.92
CA ASP A 12 -6.20 7.85 17.50
C ASP A 12 -5.40 8.68 16.50
N TRP A 13 -4.42 8.07 15.81
CA TRP A 13 -3.63 8.78 14.81
C TRP A 13 -4.48 9.25 13.64
N ILE A 14 -5.44 8.45 13.16
CA ILE A 14 -6.39 8.88 12.13
C ILE A 14 -7.23 10.04 12.67
N ALA A 15 -7.73 9.97 13.91
CA ALA A 15 -8.53 11.01 14.53
C ALA A 15 -7.77 12.35 14.64
N GLU A 16 -6.51 12.31 15.07
CA GLU A 16 -5.62 13.47 15.16
C GLU A 16 -5.29 14.07 13.78
N ASN A 17 -5.33 13.26 12.73
CA ASN A 17 -4.92 13.64 11.38
C ASN A 17 -6.10 13.79 10.40
N GLN A 18 -7.35 13.88 10.87
CA GLN A 18 -8.55 13.95 10.04
C GLN A 18 -8.49 15.01 8.92
N ASN A 19 -7.87 16.16 9.21
CA ASN A 19 -7.72 17.26 8.25
C ASN A 19 -6.83 16.92 7.05
N ALA A 20 -5.97 15.89 7.15
CA ALA A 20 -5.14 15.45 6.04
C ALA A 20 -5.91 14.54 5.06
N PHE A 21 -7.07 13.99 5.46
CA PHE A 21 -7.87 13.06 4.66
C PHE A 21 -8.94 13.76 3.81
N VAL A 22 -8.87 15.08 3.69
CA VAL A 22 -9.72 15.91 2.83
C VAL A 22 -8.86 16.74 1.87
N PRO A 23 -9.43 17.25 0.76
CA PRO A 23 -8.71 18.13 -0.15
C PRO A 23 -8.12 19.36 0.55
N PRO A 24 -6.95 19.86 0.10
CA PRO A 24 -6.18 19.44 -1.08
C PRO A 24 -5.16 18.31 -0.83
N VAL A 25 -5.03 17.83 0.41
CA VAL A 25 -3.96 16.88 0.78
C VAL A 25 -4.38 15.43 0.52
N CYS A 26 -5.57 15.05 0.99
CA CYS A 26 -6.18 13.73 0.85
C CYS A 26 -5.36 12.51 1.34
N ASN A 27 -4.14 12.66 1.84
CA ASN A 27 -3.32 11.55 2.34
C ASN A 27 -2.37 12.00 3.45
N LYS A 28 -1.91 11.05 4.25
CA LYS A 28 -0.81 11.26 5.19
C LYS A 28 -0.04 9.97 5.43
N LEU A 29 1.29 10.05 5.40
CA LEU A 29 2.19 9.00 5.82
C LEU A 29 2.22 8.91 7.35
N MET A 30 1.87 7.74 7.89
CA MET A 30 2.13 7.36 9.29
C MET A 30 3.61 7.00 9.46
N HIS A 31 4.14 6.23 8.52
CA HIS A 31 5.55 5.86 8.47
C HIS A 31 6.10 6.09 7.06
N PHE A 32 7.31 6.67 6.99
CA PHE A 32 8.06 6.90 5.75
C PHE A 32 9.49 6.39 5.93
N PHE A 33 9.64 5.06 5.88
CA PHE A 33 10.89 4.33 6.09
C PHE A 33 11.20 3.44 4.86
N GLN A 34 11.62 2.18 5.04
CA GLN A 34 11.63 1.22 3.95
C GLN A 34 10.19 0.81 3.60
N LEU A 35 9.29 0.70 4.58
CA LEU A 35 7.84 0.68 4.35
C LEU A 35 7.26 2.10 4.42
N ASN A 36 6.41 2.41 3.44
CA ASN A 36 5.56 3.58 3.44
C ASN A 36 4.16 3.13 3.87
N VAL A 37 3.80 3.45 5.12
CA VAL A 37 2.46 3.17 5.65
C VAL A 37 1.68 4.47 5.64
N MET A 38 0.61 4.55 4.85
CA MET A 38 -0.16 5.77 4.68
C MET A 38 -1.66 5.54 4.76
N PHE A 39 -2.36 6.58 5.19
CA PHE A 39 -3.82 6.63 5.16
C PHE A 39 -4.27 7.71 4.19
N VAL A 40 -5.27 7.37 3.38
CA VAL A 40 -5.74 8.18 2.26
C VAL A 40 -7.25 8.35 2.35
N GLY A 41 -7.70 9.61 2.30
CA GLY A 41 -9.12 9.96 2.25
C GLY A 41 -9.55 10.56 0.91
N GLY A 42 -10.60 11.37 0.95
CA GLY A 42 -11.21 11.95 -0.24
C GLY A 42 -12.22 13.06 0.08
N PRO A 43 -12.86 13.67 -0.95
CA PRO A 43 -12.90 13.16 -2.32
C PRO A 43 -11.61 13.41 -3.08
N ASN A 44 -11.16 12.42 -3.84
CA ASN A 44 -10.05 12.54 -4.76
C ASN A 44 -10.29 11.63 -5.97
N THR A 45 -10.60 12.23 -7.12
CA THR A 45 -10.77 11.53 -8.39
C THR A 45 -9.76 12.06 -9.38
N ARG A 46 -9.11 11.15 -10.10
CA ARG A 46 -7.98 11.49 -10.97
C ARG A 46 -7.99 10.64 -12.23
N LYS A 47 -7.33 11.13 -13.29
CA LYS A 47 -7.27 10.46 -14.59
C LYS A 47 -5.93 9.79 -14.87
N ASP A 48 -4.91 10.17 -14.13
CA ASP A 48 -3.60 9.57 -14.23
C ASP A 48 -3.57 8.18 -13.59
N TYR A 49 -2.80 7.31 -14.23
CA TYR A 49 -2.45 5.98 -13.78
C TYR A 49 -1.00 6.02 -13.32
N HIS A 50 -0.77 5.57 -12.12
CA HIS A 50 0.56 5.31 -11.59
C HIS A 50 0.94 3.87 -11.94
N ILE A 51 2.22 3.67 -12.22
CA ILE A 51 2.82 2.37 -12.50
C ILE A 51 4.12 2.33 -11.71
N GLU A 52 4.29 1.30 -10.90
CA GLU A 52 5.52 1.07 -10.15
C GLU A 52 5.93 -0.41 -10.22
N GLU A 53 7.16 -0.69 -9.77
CA GLU A 53 7.70 -2.05 -9.76
C GLU A 53 7.52 -2.77 -8.42
N GLY A 54 7.07 -2.07 -7.37
CA GLY A 54 6.61 -2.65 -6.11
C GLY A 54 5.13 -3.02 -6.15
N GLU A 55 4.64 -3.64 -5.08
CA GLU A 55 3.22 -3.96 -4.88
C GLU A 55 2.56 -2.95 -3.92
N GLU A 56 1.25 -2.81 -4.01
CA GLU A 56 0.47 -1.93 -3.12
C GLU A 56 -0.63 -2.72 -2.40
N LEU A 57 -0.59 -2.75 -1.07
CA LEU A 57 -1.64 -3.32 -0.23
C LEU A 57 -2.68 -2.23 0.09
N PHE A 58 -3.95 -2.51 -0.20
CA PHE A 58 -5.09 -1.66 0.11
C PHE A 58 -5.98 -2.30 1.17
N TYR A 59 -6.44 -1.49 2.13
CA TYR A 59 -7.50 -1.86 3.06
C TYR A 59 -8.41 -0.67 3.35
N GLN A 60 -9.71 -0.80 3.12
CA GLN A 60 -10.66 0.28 3.38
C GLN A 60 -11.16 0.23 4.82
N LEU A 61 -10.74 1.18 5.65
CA LEU A 61 -11.21 1.31 7.04
C LEU A 61 -12.59 1.97 7.10
N LYS A 62 -12.83 2.95 6.23
CA LYS A 62 -14.09 3.70 6.16
C LYS A 62 -14.47 4.02 4.71
N GLY A 63 -15.69 3.70 4.34
CA GLY A 63 -16.29 3.92 3.02
C GLY A 63 -15.61 3.14 1.89
N ASP A 64 -16.13 3.32 0.69
CA ASP A 64 -15.70 2.57 -0.49
C ASP A 64 -14.74 3.37 -1.36
N MET A 65 -13.88 2.67 -2.10
CA MET A 65 -13.09 3.24 -3.19
C MET A 65 -13.22 2.42 -4.48
N CYS A 66 -12.85 3.04 -5.60
CA CYS A 66 -12.66 2.33 -6.87
C CYS A 66 -11.21 2.51 -7.31
N LEU A 67 -10.49 1.41 -7.47
CA LEU A 67 -9.17 1.40 -8.09
C LEU A 67 -9.34 1.05 -9.57
N LYS A 68 -9.23 2.05 -10.45
CA LYS A 68 -9.23 1.78 -11.89
C LYS A 68 -7.87 1.20 -12.26
N VAL A 69 -7.84 0.17 -13.07
CA VAL A 69 -6.60 -0.45 -13.52
C VAL A 69 -6.60 -0.70 -15.02
N ILE A 70 -5.42 -1.00 -15.57
CA ILE A 70 -5.29 -1.66 -16.86
C ILE A 70 -4.86 -3.12 -16.63
N GLU A 71 -5.83 -4.04 -16.69
CA GLU A 71 -5.58 -5.48 -16.59
C GLU A 71 -5.56 -6.08 -17.99
N ASN A 72 -4.44 -6.69 -18.39
CA ASN A 72 -4.32 -7.36 -19.69
C ASN A 72 -4.75 -6.48 -20.89
N GLY A 73 -4.34 -5.21 -20.86
CA GLY A 73 -4.65 -4.24 -21.91
C GLY A 73 -6.10 -3.76 -21.92
N LYS A 74 -6.84 -3.91 -20.82
CA LYS A 74 -8.23 -3.46 -20.70
C LYS A 74 -8.44 -2.67 -19.41
N HIS A 75 -9.22 -1.59 -19.51
CA HIS A 75 -9.71 -0.89 -18.33
C HIS A 75 -10.59 -1.81 -17.49
N LYS A 76 -10.36 -1.82 -16.19
CA LYS A 76 -11.18 -2.54 -15.21
C LYS A 76 -11.28 -1.70 -13.94
N ASP A 77 -12.49 -1.61 -13.41
CA ASP A 77 -12.77 -0.93 -12.16
C ASP A 77 -12.77 -1.99 -11.04
N VAL A 78 -11.85 -1.87 -10.08
CA VAL A 78 -11.78 -2.73 -8.89
C VAL A 78 -12.43 -1.97 -7.73
N HIS A 79 -13.63 -2.39 -7.34
CA HIS A 79 -14.34 -1.82 -6.20
C HIS A 79 -13.85 -2.46 -4.90
N ILE A 80 -13.24 -1.66 -4.03
CA ILE A 80 -12.77 -2.06 -2.71
C ILE A 80 -13.69 -1.39 -1.70
N ARG A 81 -14.59 -2.17 -1.09
CA ARG A 81 -15.58 -1.68 -0.13
C ARG A 81 -15.02 -1.55 1.27
N GLU A 82 -15.70 -0.82 2.13
CA GLU A 82 -15.40 -0.77 3.56
C GLU A 82 -15.20 -2.19 4.16
N GLY A 83 -14.09 -2.40 4.85
CA GLY A 83 -13.69 -3.69 5.42
C GLY A 83 -13.05 -4.68 4.43
N GLU A 84 -12.92 -4.34 3.14
CA GLU A 84 -12.26 -5.19 2.15
C GLU A 84 -10.76 -4.89 2.05
N MET A 85 -9.98 -5.96 1.85
CA MET A 85 -8.55 -5.92 1.50
C MET A 85 -8.34 -6.28 0.04
N PHE A 86 -7.29 -5.71 -0.55
CA PHE A 86 -6.86 -5.98 -1.92
C PHE A 86 -5.36 -5.78 -2.04
N LEU A 87 -4.66 -6.69 -2.72
CA LEU A 87 -3.25 -6.54 -3.05
C LEU A 87 -3.11 -6.29 -4.55
N LEU A 88 -2.51 -5.15 -4.91
CA LEU A 88 -2.20 -4.81 -6.29
C LEU A 88 -0.81 -5.39 -6.66
N PRO A 89 -0.74 -6.27 -7.67
CA PRO A 89 0.54 -6.79 -8.15
C PRO A 89 1.39 -5.69 -8.80
N ALA A 90 2.71 -5.86 -8.76
CA ALA A 90 3.66 -4.94 -9.38
C ALA A 90 3.38 -4.73 -10.87
N ARG A 91 3.70 -3.53 -11.37
CA ARG A 91 3.67 -3.14 -12.80
C ARG A 91 2.27 -3.20 -13.43
N ILE A 92 1.22 -3.02 -12.62
CA ILE A 92 -0.15 -2.79 -13.09
C ILE A 92 -0.43 -1.28 -13.07
N PRO A 93 -0.76 -0.65 -14.21
CA PRO A 93 -1.22 0.73 -14.22
C PRO A 93 -2.50 0.85 -13.41
N HIS A 94 -2.53 1.76 -12.44
CA HIS A 94 -3.66 1.93 -11.53
C HIS A 94 -3.96 3.40 -11.21
N SER A 95 -5.23 3.73 -11.00
CA SER A 95 -5.73 5.10 -10.77
C SER A 95 -6.78 5.08 -9.65
N PRO A 96 -6.38 5.39 -8.41
CA PRO A 96 -7.28 5.37 -7.26
C PRO A 96 -8.34 6.47 -7.32
N GLN A 97 -9.60 6.10 -7.07
CA GLN A 97 -10.76 7.00 -7.01
C GLN A 97 -11.40 6.88 -5.62
N ARG A 98 -11.38 7.98 -4.86
CA ARG A 98 -11.88 8.03 -3.48
C ARG A 98 -13.01 9.04 -3.35
N GLN A 99 -14.07 8.63 -2.64
CA GLN A 99 -15.21 9.50 -2.36
C GLN A 99 -14.96 10.35 -1.11
N ALA A 100 -15.85 11.30 -0.84
CA ALA A 100 -15.80 12.07 0.40
C ALA A 100 -16.02 11.16 1.63
N ASN A 101 -15.44 11.54 2.76
CA ASN A 101 -15.63 10.86 4.06
C ASN A 101 -15.13 9.40 4.11
N THR A 102 -14.21 9.02 3.23
CA THR A 102 -13.55 7.70 3.25
C THR A 102 -12.18 7.77 3.90
N VAL A 103 -11.69 6.65 4.45
CA VAL A 103 -10.29 6.47 4.89
C VAL A 103 -9.85 5.06 4.52
N GLY A 104 -8.75 4.94 3.78
CA GLY A 104 -8.14 3.66 3.42
C GLY A 104 -6.65 3.64 3.75
N LEU A 105 -6.18 2.49 4.22
CA LEU A 105 -4.76 2.17 4.35
C LEU A 105 -4.20 1.82 2.96
N VAL A 106 -3.01 2.34 2.69
CA VAL A 106 -2.13 1.88 1.61
C VAL A 106 -0.76 1.56 2.21
N VAL A 107 -0.21 0.40 1.89
CA VAL A 107 1.17 0.04 2.21
C VAL A 107 1.92 -0.25 0.92
N GLU A 108 3.03 0.46 0.74
CA GLU A 108 4.00 0.27 -0.35
C GLU A 108 5.42 0.35 0.25
N ARG A 109 6.46 0.15 -0.56
CA ARG A 109 7.86 0.21 -0.11
C ARG A 109 8.71 1.21 -0.86
N ARG A 110 9.79 1.63 -0.20
CA ARG A 110 10.91 2.33 -0.82
C ARG A 110 11.39 1.59 -2.07
N ARG A 111 11.60 2.34 -3.15
CA ARG A 111 12.11 1.81 -4.41
C ARG A 111 13.58 1.40 -4.27
N LEU A 112 13.97 0.36 -5.00
CA LEU A 112 15.39 0.11 -5.29
C LEU A 112 15.90 1.17 -6.27
N LEU A 113 17.19 1.48 -6.23
CA LEU A 113 17.80 2.46 -7.15
C LEU A 113 17.68 2.09 -8.64
N THR A 114 17.41 0.83 -8.95
CA THR A 114 17.18 0.31 -10.30
C THR A 114 15.72 0.38 -10.73
N GLU A 115 14.80 0.68 -9.81
CA GLU A 115 13.37 0.72 -10.10
C GLU A 115 12.94 2.08 -10.65
N THR A 116 11.91 2.06 -11.50
CA THR A 116 11.35 3.26 -12.12
C THR A 116 9.83 3.29 -11.95
N ASP A 117 9.31 4.44 -11.61
CA ASP A 117 7.89 4.73 -11.57
C ASP A 117 7.47 5.49 -12.85
N CYS A 118 6.19 5.37 -13.20
CA CYS A 118 5.58 6.13 -14.28
C CYS A 118 4.27 6.77 -13.81
N LEU A 119 4.05 8.01 -14.24
CA LEU A 119 2.72 8.60 -14.24
C LEU A 119 2.23 8.72 -15.69
N ARG A 120 1.09 8.12 -16.01
CA ARG A 120 0.56 8.01 -17.36
C ARG A 120 -0.89 8.49 -17.45
N TYR A 121 -1.23 9.18 -18.52
CA TYR A 121 -2.60 9.50 -18.90
C TYR A 121 -2.92 8.79 -20.22
N TYR A 122 -4.17 8.35 -20.36
CA TYR A 122 -4.67 7.68 -21.54
C TYR A 122 -5.62 8.58 -22.34
N VAL A 123 -5.78 8.30 -23.63
CA VAL A 123 -6.79 8.95 -24.48
C VAL A 123 -8.16 8.38 -24.13
N ASP A 124 -8.99 9.19 -23.46
CA ASP A 124 -10.33 8.84 -23.00
C ASP A 124 -10.40 7.47 -22.30
N ASN A 125 -11.10 6.50 -22.88
CA ASN A 125 -11.26 5.13 -22.36
C ASN A 125 -10.47 4.09 -23.20
N THR A 126 -9.49 4.55 -23.98
CA THR A 126 -8.60 3.69 -24.76
C THR A 126 -7.33 3.37 -23.97
N ILE A 127 -6.53 2.43 -24.46
CA ILE A 127 -5.19 2.16 -23.93
C ILE A 127 -4.09 2.96 -24.63
N ASP A 128 -4.45 3.91 -25.50
CA ASP A 128 -3.50 4.76 -26.19
C ASP A 128 -2.94 5.81 -25.23
N ILE A 129 -1.62 5.96 -25.21
CA ILE A 129 -0.92 6.86 -24.29
C ILE A 129 -1.15 8.31 -24.74
N LEU A 130 -1.69 9.13 -23.85
CA LEU A 130 -1.86 10.57 -24.06
C LEU A 130 -0.63 11.35 -23.58
N PHE A 131 -0.10 10.96 -22.43
CA PHE A 131 1.08 11.57 -21.79
C PHE A 131 1.67 10.54 -20.85
N GLU A 132 3.00 10.49 -20.73
CA GLU A 132 3.65 9.74 -19.66
C GLU A 132 4.94 10.40 -19.19
N LYS A 133 5.28 10.16 -17.93
CA LYS A 133 6.55 10.58 -17.34
C LYS A 133 7.12 9.45 -16.51
N TRP A 134 8.31 9.00 -16.87
CA TRP A 134 9.09 8.02 -16.11
C TRP A 134 10.07 8.73 -15.18
N PHE A 135 10.19 8.27 -13.94
CA PHE A 135 11.05 8.88 -12.93
C PHE A 135 11.48 7.86 -11.86
N TYR A 136 12.61 8.11 -11.21
CA TYR A 136 12.97 7.42 -9.97
C TYR A 136 12.16 8.03 -8.81
N CYS A 137 11.40 7.20 -8.09
CA CYS A 137 10.56 7.63 -6.98
C CYS A 137 11.32 7.54 -5.64
N GLU A 138 11.61 8.70 -5.06
CA GLU A 138 12.12 8.84 -3.69
C GLU A 138 10.99 9.25 -2.73
N ASN A 139 10.12 10.16 -3.16
CA ASN A 139 8.93 10.58 -2.43
C ASN A 139 7.78 10.85 -3.42
N LEU A 140 6.87 9.89 -3.52
CA LEU A 140 5.78 9.92 -4.49
C LEU A 140 4.92 11.18 -4.36
N GLY A 141 4.50 11.53 -3.14
CA GLY A 141 3.62 12.66 -2.89
C GLY A 141 4.17 14.01 -3.36
N THR A 142 5.48 14.24 -3.19
CA THR A 142 6.11 15.51 -3.64
C THR A 142 6.46 15.50 -5.12
N GLN A 143 6.86 14.35 -5.66
CA GLN A 143 7.30 14.22 -7.06
C GLN A 143 6.14 14.15 -8.06
N LEU A 144 4.95 13.69 -7.65
CA LEU A 144 3.78 13.69 -8.54
C LEU A 144 3.25 15.10 -8.82
N VAL A 145 3.34 16.03 -7.87
CA VAL A 145 2.82 17.40 -8.02
C VAL A 145 3.38 18.13 -9.26
N PRO A 146 4.70 18.21 -9.50
CA PRO A 146 5.23 18.85 -10.69
C PRO A 146 4.85 18.11 -11.98
N ILE A 147 4.79 16.78 -11.99
CA ILE A 147 4.41 15.98 -13.17
C ILE A 147 2.95 16.24 -13.56
N ILE A 148 2.05 16.27 -12.57
CA ILE A 148 0.64 16.60 -12.78
C ILE A 148 0.51 18.03 -13.31
N LYS A 149 1.24 19.01 -12.75
CA LYS A 149 1.25 20.38 -13.27
C LYS A 149 1.75 20.47 -14.71
N GLU A 150 2.78 19.70 -15.05
CA GLU A 150 3.30 19.58 -16.42
C GLU A 150 2.21 19.09 -17.37
N PHE A 151 1.52 17.98 -17.02
CA PHE A 151 0.40 17.48 -17.81
C PHE A 151 -0.72 18.52 -17.94
N MET A 152 -1.17 19.14 -16.85
CA MET A 152 -2.26 20.12 -16.87
C MET A 152 -1.94 21.35 -17.75
N ALA A 153 -0.66 21.71 -17.89
CA ALA A 153 -0.21 22.80 -18.76
C ALA A 153 0.00 22.38 -20.23
N SER A 154 0.08 21.07 -20.50
CA SER A 154 0.44 20.49 -21.79
C SER A 154 -0.60 20.73 -22.89
N LYS A 155 -0.20 20.55 -24.16
CA LYS A 155 -1.13 20.56 -25.30
C LYS A 155 -2.03 19.33 -25.26
N GLN A 156 -1.48 18.19 -24.84
CA GLN A 156 -2.15 16.89 -24.74
C GLN A 156 -3.36 16.99 -23.80
N CYS A 157 -3.23 17.64 -22.64
CA CYS A 157 -4.37 17.90 -21.75
C CYS A 157 -5.40 18.85 -22.37
N LYS A 158 -4.97 19.85 -23.16
CA LYS A 158 -5.87 20.83 -23.80
C LYS A 158 -6.64 20.25 -24.99
N THR A 159 -6.02 19.36 -25.76
CA THR A 159 -6.58 18.81 -27.00
C THR A 159 -7.17 17.41 -26.84
N GLY A 160 -6.80 16.70 -25.78
CA GLY A 160 -7.12 15.28 -25.59
C GLY A 160 -6.41 14.36 -26.59
N LYS A 161 -5.38 14.84 -27.30
CA LYS A 161 -4.67 14.10 -28.35
C LYS A 161 -3.18 13.96 -27.99
N PRO A 162 -2.55 12.80 -28.27
CA PRO A 162 -1.11 12.65 -28.14
C PRO A 162 -0.37 13.70 -28.98
N ASP A 163 0.78 14.20 -28.50
CA ASP A 163 1.65 15.04 -29.32
C ASP A 163 2.37 14.14 -30.34
N PRO A 164 2.25 14.36 -31.66
CA PRO A 164 2.92 13.54 -32.66
C PRO A 164 4.45 13.54 -32.58
N ASN A 165 5.04 14.50 -31.85
CA ASN A 165 6.48 14.58 -31.63
C ASN A 165 6.92 13.86 -30.34
N ASP A 166 5.98 13.44 -29.49
CA ASP A 166 6.31 12.63 -28.32
C ASP A 166 6.68 11.23 -28.78
N VAL A 167 7.87 10.78 -28.35
CA VAL A 167 8.30 9.40 -28.52
C VAL A 167 8.17 8.72 -27.17
N PHE A 168 7.13 7.88 -27.03
CA PHE A 168 6.96 7.06 -25.85
C PHE A 168 8.07 6.00 -25.80
N ARG A 169 8.70 5.88 -24.64
CA ARG A 169 9.75 4.89 -24.44
C ARG A 169 9.11 3.52 -24.32
N GLU A 170 9.79 2.49 -24.80
CA GLU A 170 9.45 1.13 -24.34
C GLU A 170 9.56 1.11 -22.81
N PRO A 171 8.56 0.58 -22.10
CA PRO A 171 8.65 0.47 -20.65
C PRO A 171 9.93 -0.25 -20.22
N PRO A 172 10.61 0.19 -19.15
CA PRO A 172 11.86 -0.41 -18.69
C PRO A 172 11.68 -1.83 -18.12
N PHE A 173 10.43 -2.30 -18.03
CA PHE A 173 10.05 -3.62 -17.54
C PHE A 173 8.83 -4.13 -18.31
N GLN A 174 8.63 -5.45 -18.28
CA GLN A 174 7.40 -6.06 -18.79
C GLN A 174 6.21 -5.68 -17.91
N MET A 175 5.15 -5.13 -18.53
CA MET A 175 3.87 -4.89 -17.85
C MET A 175 3.27 -6.20 -17.36
N ASN A 176 2.67 -6.20 -16.19
CA ASN A 176 2.13 -7.40 -15.58
C ASN A 176 0.87 -7.88 -16.32
N THR A 177 0.76 -9.19 -16.52
CA THR A 177 -0.33 -9.87 -17.26
C THR A 177 -1.15 -10.82 -16.39
N MET A 178 -0.93 -10.79 -15.08
CA MET A 178 -1.69 -11.55 -14.11
C MET A 178 -3.16 -11.12 -14.13
N ASN A 179 -4.07 -12.10 -14.10
CA ASN A 179 -5.46 -11.82 -13.76
C ASN A 179 -5.52 -11.51 -12.26
N MET A 180 -5.88 -10.28 -11.93
CA MET A 180 -5.88 -9.82 -10.55
C MET A 180 -6.98 -10.53 -9.75
N MET A 181 -6.69 -10.72 -8.47
CA MET A 181 -7.68 -11.19 -7.51
C MET A 181 -8.83 -10.19 -7.35
N SER A 182 -9.93 -10.66 -6.74
CA SER A 182 -10.98 -9.76 -6.27
C SER A 182 -10.68 -9.31 -4.85
N PRO A 183 -11.04 -8.08 -4.47
CA PRO A 183 -11.07 -7.68 -3.07
C PRO A 183 -11.93 -8.63 -2.24
N PHE A 184 -11.57 -8.82 -0.98
CA PHE A 184 -12.30 -9.70 -0.07
C PHE A 184 -12.54 -9.05 1.28
N SER A 185 -13.68 -9.36 1.90
CA SER A 185 -14.00 -8.98 3.29
C SER A 185 -12.95 -9.55 4.23
N PHE A 186 -12.15 -8.67 4.84
CA PHE A 186 -11.07 -9.10 5.75
C PHE A 186 -11.65 -9.79 6.98
N LYS A 187 -12.78 -9.30 7.50
CA LYS A 187 -13.48 -9.90 8.63
C LYS A 187 -13.93 -11.33 8.33
N ASP A 188 -14.62 -11.55 7.21
CA ASP A 188 -15.12 -12.90 6.86
C ASP A 188 -13.98 -13.86 6.56
N TRP A 189 -12.88 -13.35 5.99
CA TRP A 189 -11.66 -14.12 5.81
C TRP A 189 -11.04 -14.50 7.16
N LEU A 190 -10.87 -13.52 8.06
CA LEU A 190 -10.28 -13.71 9.39
C LEU A 190 -11.07 -14.73 10.23
N ASP A 191 -12.40 -14.63 10.24
CA ASP A 191 -13.27 -15.54 10.99
C ASP A 191 -13.10 -17.00 10.55
N LYS A 192 -12.83 -17.25 9.27
CA LYS A 192 -12.51 -18.59 8.74
C LYS A 192 -11.13 -19.08 9.19
N GLN A 193 -10.18 -18.17 9.44
CA GLN A 193 -8.82 -18.51 9.85
C GLN A 193 -8.63 -18.63 11.36
N ARG A 194 -9.59 -18.17 12.18
CA ARG A 194 -9.50 -18.22 13.65
C ARG A 194 -9.05 -19.57 14.22
N PRO A 195 -9.51 -20.74 13.73
CA PRO A 195 -9.02 -22.03 14.22
C PRO A 195 -7.50 -22.23 14.00
N SER A 196 -6.98 -21.84 12.83
CA SER A 196 -5.55 -21.91 12.50
C SER A 196 -4.72 -20.93 13.35
N LEU A 197 -5.24 -19.73 13.58
CA LEU A 197 -4.58 -18.72 14.41
C LEU A 197 -4.52 -19.16 15.87
N ALA A 198 -5.58 -19.78 16.39
CA ALA A 198 -5.62 -20.33 17.75
C ALA A 198 -4.61 -21.46 17.97
N SER A 199 -4.18 -22.17 16.92
CA SER A 199 -3.10 -23.16 17.00
C SER A 199 -1.70 -22.54 16.90
N GLY A 200 -1.58 -21.22 16.96
CA GLY A 200 -0.31 -20.48 16.87
C GLY A 200 0.31 -20.46 15.48
N ARG A 201 -0.42 -20.90 14.45
CA ARG A 201 0.08 -20.92 13.07
C ARG A 201 -0.29 -19.60 12.37
N PRO A 202 0.68 -18.80 11.92
CA PRO A 202 0.38 -17.60 11.15
C PRO A 202 -0.17 -17.99 9.77
N VAL A 203 -1.04 -17.14 9.23
CA VAL A 203 -1.69 -17.37 7.93
C VAL A 203 -1.38 -16.21 6.99
N ASP A 204 -0.80 -16.52 5.84
CA ASP A 204 -0.58 -15.58 4.74
C ASP A 204 -1.90 -15.38 3.96
N MET A 205 -2.32 -14.13 3.80
CA MET A 205 -3.58 -13.78 3.13
C MET A 205 -3.53 -13.96 1.61
N PHE A 206 -2.38 -13.72 0.99
CA PHE A 206 -2.28 -13.61 -0.47
C PHE A 206 -1.46 -14.75 -1.08
N GLY A 207 -0.55 -15.35 -0.31
CA GLY A 207 0.24 -16.49 -0.72
C GLY A 207 1.60 -16.13 -1.34
N ALA A 208 2.43 -17.16 -1.52
CA ALA A 208 3.84 -17.02 -1.85
C ALA A 208 4.15 -16.53 -3.27
N GLN A 209 3.14 -16.28 -4.11
CA GLN A 209 3.32 -15.74 -5.46
C GLN A 209 3.53 -14.22 -5.50
N PHE A 210 3.35 -13.53 -4.38
CA PHE A 210 3.52 -12.07 -4.27
C PHE A 210 4.84 -11.71 -3.58
N GLU A 211 5.27 -10.46 -3.75
CA GLU A 211 6.38 -9.86 -3.00
C GLU A 211 5.94 -9.53 -1.56
N THR A 212 4.72 -9.04 -1.42
CA THR A 212 4.13 -8.65 -0.14
C THR A 212 3.79 -9.87 0.69
N GLU A 213 4.29 -9.89 1.92
CA GLU A 213 3.84 -10.77 2.99
C GLU A 213 2.88 -10.01 3.88
N ALA A 214 1.58 -10.24 3.71
CA ALA A 214 0.55 -9.75 4.61
C ALA A 214 -0.06 -10.94 5.36
N MET A 215 0.40 -11.12 6.58
CA MET A 215 0.11 -12.29 7.41
C MET A 215 -0.73 -11.89 8.61
N VAL A 216 -1.54 -12.83 9.11
CA VAL A 216 -2.19 -12.69 10.41
C VAL A 216 -1.58 -13.68 11.40
N PHE A 217 -1.20 -13.16 12.56
CA PHE A 217 -0.64 -13.92 13.67
C PHE A 217 -1.66 -14.06 14.81
N GLY A 218 -1.73 -15.27 15.36
CA GLY A 218 -2.42 -15.58 16.61
C GLY A 218 -1.48 -15.54 17.83
N PRO A 219 -1.90 -16.09 18.98
CA PRO A 219 -1.04 -16.26 20.16
C PRO A 219 0.25 -17.02 19.85
N GLY A 220 1.32 -16.75 20.60
CA GLY A 220 2.58 -17.49 20.47
C GLY A 220 3.82 -16.60 20.57
N LEU A 221 4.96 -17.16 20.17
CA LEU A 221 6.25 -16.48 20.23
C LEU A 221 6.89 -16.47 18.84
N THR A 222 7.36 -15.31 18.41
CA THR A 222 8.40 -15.21 17.37
C THR A 222 9.73 -15.10 18.10
N GLU A 223 10.60 -16.09 17.92
CA GLU A 223 11.96 -16.08 18.46
C GLU A 223 12.75 -14.89 17.94
N THR A 224 13.82 -14.53 18.67
CA THR A 224 14.67 -13.39 18.32
C THR A 224 15.17 -13.49 16.88
N THR A 225 14.89 -12.46 16.09
CA THR A 225 15.24 -12.41 14.67
C THR A 225 15.60 -11.00 14.25
N THR A 226 16.22 -10.86 13.09
CA THR A 226 16.62 -9.58 12.50
C THR A 226 16.10 -9.53 11.05
N PRO A 227 15.06 -8.74 10.75
CA PRO A 227 14.46 -8.69 9.42
C PRO A 227 15.35 -7.88 8.46
N GLN A 228 15.35 -8.26 7.18
CA GLN A 228 16.09 -7.56 6.13
C GLN A 228 15.33 -6.36 5.54
N SER A 229 14.06 -6.19 5.90
CA SER A 229 13.18 -5.09 5.51
C SER A 229 12.36 -4.66 6.73
N ASP A 230 11.68 -3.51 6.63
CA ASP A 230 10.81 -3.08 7.72
C ASP A 230 9.67 -4.08 7.90
N VAL A 231 9.23 -4.21 9.14
CA VAL A 231 8.03 -4.97 9.52
C VAL A 231 7.04 -3.97 10.10
N TRP A 232 5.80 -3.98 9.62
CA TRP A 232 4.71 -3.25 10.25
C TRP A 232 3.72 -4.22 10.90
N ILE A 233 3.56 -4.10 12.21
CA ILE A 233 2.60 -4.88 13.00
C ILE A 233 1.41 -3.98 13.32
N TRP A 234 0.19 -4.48 13.16
CA TRP A 234 -1.03 -3.85 13.66
C TRP A 234 -1.81 -4.84 14.52
N GLN A 235 -1.85 -4.57 15.83
CA GLN A 235 -2.57 -5.36 16.81
C GLN A 235 -4.07 -5.08 16.67
N LEU A 236 -4.82 -6.04 16.12
CA LEU A 236 -6.25 -5.90 15.86
C LEU A 236 -7.09 -6.31 17.08
N GLU A 237 -6.68 -7.39 17.75
CA GLU A 237 -7.35 -7.94 18.94
C GLU A 237 -6.32 -8.38 19.97
N GLY A 238 -6.65 -8.28 21.27
CA GLY A 238 -5.77 -8.73 22.35
C GLY A 238 -4.57 -7.84 22.59
N SER A 239 -3.49 -8.42 23.13
CA SER A 239 -2.25 -7.72 23.48
C SER A 239 -1.02 -8.52 23.12
N SER A 240 0.08 -7.82 22.85
CA SER A 240 1.39 -8.44 22.65
C SER A 240 2.52 -7.55 23.19
N ARG A 241 3.71 -8.13 23.32
CA ARG A 241 4.94 -7.44 23.66
C ARG A 241 6.00 -7.69 22.59
N VAL A 242 6.55 -6.61 22.06
CA VAL A 242 7.71 -6.64 21.16
C VAL A 242 8.91 -6.12 21.91
N THR A 243 9.97 -6.91 22.02
CA THR A 243 11.26 -6.46 22.54
C THR A 243 12.16 -6.20 21.34
N MET A 244 12.45 -4.93 21.06
CA MET A 244 13.27 -4.48 19.93
C MET A 244 14.50 -3.73 20.45
N ASN A 245 15.70 -4.20 20.12
CA ASN A 245 16.97 -3.62 20.59
C ASN A 245 16.99 -3.33 22.11
N GLU A 246 16.59 -4.31 22.92
CA GLU A 246 16.49 -4.24 24.39
C GLU A 246 15.38 -3.31 24.94
N GLN A 247 14.64 -2.61 24.08
CA GLN A 247 13.47 -1.83 24.47
C GLN A 247 12.19 -2.65 24.29
N GLU A 248 11.34 -2.65 25.32
CA GLU A 248 10.03 -3.31 25.26
C GLU A 248 8.93 -2.33 24.82
N PHE A 249 8.09 -2.79 23.90
CA PHE A 249 6.89 -2.13 23.43
C PHE A 249 5.70 -3.05 23.71
N THR A 250 4.73 -2.58 24.49
CA THR A 250 3.46 -3.28 24.68
C THR A 250 2.44 -2.74 23.68
N LEU A 251 1.81 -3.64 22.92
CA LEU A 251 0.76 -3.31 21.96
C LEU A 251 -0.58 -3.81 22.50
N SER A 252 -1.57 -2.93 22.56
CA SER A 252 -2.97 -3.26 22.80
C SER A 252 -3.77 -3.20 21.48
N ALA A 253 -5.01 -3.68 21.49
CA ALA A 253 -5.88 -3.58 20.32
C ALA A 253 -5.97 -2.13 19.80
N GLY A 254 -5.73 -1.94 18.50
CA GLY A 254 -5.63 -0.65 17.83
C GLY A 254 -4.19 -0.16 17.63
N ASP A 255 -3.23 -0.64 18.44
CA ASP A 255 -1.83 -0.23 18.33
C ASP A 255 -1.14 -0.86 17.14
N SER A 256 -0.30 -0.07 16.48
CA SER A 256 0.62 -0.51 15.44
C SER A 256 2.05 -0.17 15.79
N LEU A 257 2.99 -1.01 15.37
CA LEU A 257 4.42 -0.82 15.57
C LEU A 257 5.16 -1.04 14.24
N LEU A 258 5.97 -0.06 13.85
CA LEU A 258 7.00 -0.25 12.83
C LEU A 258 8.29 -0.74 13.48
N ILE A 259 8.80 -1.89 13.03
CA ILE A 259 10.11 -2.42 13.38
C ILE A 259 11.03 -2.17 12.18
N PRO A 260 12.01 -1.26 12.28
CA PRO A 260 12.88 -0.94 11.16
C PRO A 260 13.76 -2.11 10.73
N GLU A 261 14.09 -2.18 9.45
CA GLU A 261 15.06 -3.13 8.89
C GLU A 261 16.35 -3.18 9.72
N GLN A 262 16.94 -4.37 9.85
CA GLN A 262 18.13 -4.64 10.68
C GLN A 262 17.96 -4.46 12.20
N SER A 263 16.76 -4.12 12.70
CA SER A 263 16.49 -4.10 14.14
C SER A 263 16.23 -5.50 14.65
N GLN A 264 17.00 -5.96 15.64
CA GLN A 264 16.72 -7.24 16.27
C GLN A 264 15.45 -7.12 17.12
N TYR A 265 14.52 -8.06 16.96
CA TYR A 265 13.32 -8.11 17.77
C TYR A 265 12.90 -9.53 18.14
N GLN A 266 12.17 -9.64 19.25
CA GLN A 266 11.40 -10.81 19.66
C GLN A 266 9.94 -10.37 19.85
N TRP A 267 8.97 -11.23 19.56
CA TRP A 267 7.56 -10.87 19.66
C TRP A 267 6.74 -11.94 20.38
N GLN A 268 6.29 -11.61 21.59
CA GLN A 268 5.43 -12.46 22.41
C GLN A 268 3.98 -11.99 22.30
N ARG A 269 3.09 -12.88 21.86
CA ARG A 269 1.67 -12.61 21.63
C ARG A 269 0.83 -13.35 22.66
N ASP A 270 0.05 -12.61 23.44
CA ASP A 270 -0.79 -13.18 24.49
C ASP A 270 -1.98 -13.95 23.90
N GLU A 271 -2.69 -14.69 24.75
CA GLU A 271 -3.95 -15.34 24.39
C GLU A 271 -4.93 -14.37 23.73
N ARG A 272 -5.67 -14.85 22.72
CA ARG A 272 -6.61 -14.06 21.90
C ARG A 272 -5.99 -12.96 21.02
N THR A 273 -4.66 -12.91 20.90
CA THR A 273 -4.01 -12.03 19.93
C THR A 273 -4.51 -12.31 18.53
N VAL A 274 -4.89 -11.25 17.82
CA VAL A 274 -4.94 -11.22 16.36
C VAL A 274 -4.16 -9.99 15.93
N ALA A 275 -3.10 -10.19 15.16
CA ALA A 275 -2.26 -9.10 14.67
C ALA A 275 -1.97 -9.26 13.18
N LEU A 276 -2.17 -8.17 12.43
CA LEU A 276 -1.71 -8.06 11.05
C LEU A 276 -0.21 -7.78 11.06
N PHE A 277 0.52 -8.45 10.19
CA PHE A 277 1.96 -8.32 9.99
C PHE A 277 2.21 -8.10 8.50
N VAL A 278 2.84 -6.98 8.14
CA VAL A 278 3.11 -6.62 6.75
C VAL A 278 4.59 -6.41 6.53
N VAL A 279 5.11 -7.05 5.49
CA VAL A 279 6.48 -6.90 4.97
C VAL A 279 6.43 -6.81 3.45
N GLN A 280 7.25 -5.94 2.87
CA GLN A 280 7.52 -5.90 1.45
C GLN A 280 9.03 -5.93 1.24
N ASN A 281 9.59 -7.15 1.13
CA ASN A 281 11.01 -7.34 0.90
C ASN A 281 11.29 -7.33 -0.61
N PRO A 282 12.05 -6.35 -1.14
CA PRO A 282 12.39 -6.30 -2.56
C PRO A 282 13.16 -7.54 -3.07
N GLU A 283 13.81 -8.32 -2.20
CA GLU A 283 14.45 -9.59 -2.59
C GLU A 283 13.41 -10.68 -2.98
N ARG A 284 12.14 -10.51 -2.60
CA ARG A 284 11.02 -11.38 -2.99
C ARG A 284 10.29 -10.90 -4.24
N LYS A 285 10.78 -9.82 -4.87
CA LYS A 285 10.20 -9.26 -6.09
C LYS A 285 10.08 -10.33 -7.16
N ARG A 286 8.93 -10.34 -7.84
CA ARG A 286 8.65 -11.32 -8.90
C ARG A 286 9.17 -10.82 -10.25
N PRO A 287 9.74 -11.72 -11.07
CA PRO A 287 10.23 -11.37 -12.41
C PRO A 287 9.12 -10.79 -13.29
#